data_AF-A0A817MLG8-F1
#
_entry.id   AF-A0A817MLG8-F1
#
_cell.length_a   1.000
_cell.length_b   1.000
_cell.length_c   1.000
_cell.angle_alpha   90.00
_cell.angle_beta   90.00
_cell.angle_gamma   90.00
#
_symmetry.space_group_name_H-M   'P 1'
#
loop_
_entity.id
_entity.type
_entity.pdbx_description
1 polymer ?
#
loop_
_entity_poly.entity_id
_entity_poly.type
_entity_poly.pdbx_seq_one_letter_code
_entity_poly.pdbx_strand_id
1 'polypeptide(L)'
;MMVKFTHIRRAAEHLHTRRWQIISYELTDQIGIFKAWCLVEHELVQIKIQLSRIFYVNYRTSIENNNTHEQLKQTQRSIGYERTVNNCSKRVNHENHFRDYYTDIMTDLSNPNIEGVYEMNVPLDFHLLITLGCICSVRKEQHRTNILSNLYQFDELEFLSLSEQKYLQTGTLQCIYLYIHQDNGKLFIT
;
A
#
# COMPACT_ATOMS: atom_id res chain seq x y z
N MET A 1 34.21 4.50 -10.17
CA MET A 1 33.30 4.52 -9.01
C MET A 1 32.19 5.58 -9.17
N MET A 2 32.54 6.81 -9.55
CA MET A 2 31.61 7.95 -9.70
C MET A 2 30.50 7.75 -10.75
N VAL A 3 30.77 7.02 -11.84
CA VAL A 3 29.78 6.74 -12.91
C VAL A 3 28.66 5.79 -12.47
N LYS A 4 28.92 4.84 -11.57
CA LYS A 4 27.85 3.92 -11.11
C LYS A 4 26.82 4.62 -10.22
N PHE A 5 27.25 5.58 -9.40
CA PHE A 5 26.36 6.34 -8.53
C PHE A 5 25.43 7.28 -9.29
N THR A 6 25.87 7.86 -10.42
CA THR A 6 25.02 8.72 -11.25
C THR A 6 23.92 7.93 -11.94
N HIS A 7 24.18 6.69 -12.37
CA HIS A 7 23.16 5.82 -12.96
C HIS A 7 22.06 5.42 -11.96
N ILE A 8 22.44 5.03 -10.73
CA ILE A 8 21.47 4.64 -9.69
C ILE A 8 20.57 5.82 -9.32
N ARG A 9 21.17 7.01 -9.16
CA ARG A 9 20.41 8.22 -8.83
C ARG A 9 19.42 8.60 -9.93
N ARG A 10 19.84 8.56 -11.20
CA ARG A 10 18.93 8.84 -12.33
C ARG A 10 17.79 7.83 -12.39
N ALA A 11 18.08 6.54 -12.26
CA ALA A 11 17.06 5.49 -12.24
C ALA A 11 16.03 5.74 -11.11
N ALA A 12 16.52 6.13 -9.93
CA ALA A 12 15.66 6.51 -8.83
C ALA A 12 14.82 7.76 -9.14
N GLU A 13 15.41 8.85 -9.65
CA GLU A 13 14.66 10.06 -10.05
C GLU A 13 13.60 9.78 -11.12
N HIS A 14 13.91 8.91 -12.08
CA HIS A 14 12.96 8.43 -13.10
C HIS A 14 11.77 7.71 -12.47
N LEU A 15 12.03 6.84 -11.47
CA LEU A 15 10.99 6.13 -10.74
C LEU A 15 10.04 7.12 -10.04
N HIS A 16 10.55 8.17 -9.41
CA HIS A 16 9.72 9.12 -8.65
C HIS A 16 8.85 10.04 -9.52
N THR A 17 9.30 10.34 -10.73
CA THR A 17 8.61 11.31 -11.60
C THR A 17 7.53 10.66 -12.45
N ARG A 18 7.63 9.35 -12.69
CA ARG A 18 6.82 8.62 -13.66
C ARG A 18 5.71 7.84 -12.98
N ARG A 19 4.70 7.50 -13.79
CA ARG A 19 3.59 6.64 -13.42
C ARG A 19 3.99 5.17 -13.56
N TRP A 20 3.55 4.34 -12.63
CA TRP A 20 3.90 2.93 -12.56
C TRP A 20 2.70 2.09 -12.93
N GLN A 21 2.91 1.10 -13.79
CA GLN A 21 1.93 0.07 -14.09
C GLN A 21 2.31 -1.19 -13.32
N ILE A 22 1.50 -1.57 -12.35
CA ILE A 22 1.80 -2.68 -11.45
C ILE A 22 1.37 -3.97 -12.13
N ILE A 23 2.28 -4.93 -12.22
CA ILE A 23 2.05 -6.25 -12.82
C ILE A 23 1.65 -7.25 -11.75
N SER A 24 2.39 -7.28 -10.64
CA SER A 24 2.10 -8.19 -9.54
C SER A 24 2.51 -7.61 -8.20
N TYR A 25 1.81 -8.07 -7.16
CA TYR A 25 2.18 -7.91 -5.77
C TYR A 25 2.56 -9.26 -5.20
N GLU A 26 3.65 -9.28 -4.44
CA GLU A 26 4.20 -10.48 -3.81
C GLU A 26 4.44 -10.20 -2.33
N LEU A 27 4.12 -11.20 -1.51
CA LEU A 27 4.46 -11.18 -0.09
C LEU A 27 5.98 -11.26 0.08
N THR A 28 6.48 -10.64 1.14
CA THR A 28 7.89 -10.78 1.55
C THR A 28 7.97 -11.45 2.91
N ASP A 29 9.17 -11.86 3.32
CA ASP A 29 9.40 -12.45 4.65
C ASP A 29 9.14 -11.45 5.79
N GLN A 30 9.13 -10.16 5.47
CA GLN A 30 8.86 -9.09 6.43
C GLN A 30 7.37 -8.75 6.44
N ILE A 31 6.79 -8.78 7.63
CA ILE A 31 5.39 -8.46 7.86
C ILE A 31 5.13 -7.00 7.47
N GLY A 32 4.03 -6.75 6.77
CA GLY A 32 3.66 -5.41 6.32
C GLY A 32 4.52 -4.87 5.17
N ILE A 33 5.47 -5.63 4.62
CA ILE A 33 6.23 -5.22 3.43
C ILE A 33 5.85 -6.12 2.27
N PHE A 34 5.40 -5.49 1.18
CA PHE A 34 5.07 -6.14 -0.07
C PHE A 34 6.11 -5.78 -1.12
N LYS A 35 6.38 -6.70 -2.01
CA LYS A 35 7.18 -6.47 -3.20
C LYS A 35 6.22 -6.25 -4.37
N ALA A 36 6.42 -5.20 -5.13
CA ALA A 36 5.64 -4.93 -6.33
C ALA A 36 6.55 -4.92 -7.55
N TRP A 37 6.11 -5.61 -8.60
CA TRP A 37 6.73 -5.54 -9.92
C TRP A 37 6.02 -4.47 -10.73
N CYS A 38 6.74 -3.42 -11.05
CA CYS A 38 6.21 -2.23 -11.69
C CYS A 38 6.88 -2.04 -13.05
N LEU A 39 6.07 -1.87 -14.08
CA LEU A 39 6.51 -1.41 -15.38
C LEU A 39 6.49 0.11 -15.39
N VAL A 40 7.66 0.70 -15.62
CA VAL A 40 7.85 2.15 -15.71
C VAL A 40 8.37 2.45 -17.09
N GLU A 41 7.49 2.96 -17.95
CA GLU A 41 7.68 3.03 -19.40
C GLU A 41 8.00 1.66 -20.02
N HIS A 42 9.29 1.34 -20.19
CA HIS A 42 9.78 0.13 -20.84
C HIS A 42 10.66 -0.72 -19.91
N GLU A 43 10.86 -0.28 -18.67
CA GLU A 43 11.70 -0.97 -17.70
C GLU A 43 10.84 -1.62 -16.63
N LEU A 44 11.13 -2.89 -16.35
CA LEU A 44 10.56 -3.61 -15.23
C LEU A 44 11.40 -3.36 -13.99
N VAL A 45 10.79 -2.75 -12.98
CA VAL A 45 11.44 -2.39 -11.72
C VAL A 45 10.75 -3.09 -10.56
N GLN A 46 11.56 -3.62 -9.65
CA GLN A 46 11.09 -4.17 -8.39
C GLN A 46 11.14 -3.10 -7.31
N ILE A 47 10.01 -2.84 -6.66
CA ILE A 47 9.91 -1.93 -5.51
C ILE A 47 9.40 -2.66 -4.28
N LYS A 48 9.65 -2.08 -3.10
CA LYS A 48 9.08 -2.53 -1.83
C LYS A 48 8.08 -1.50 -1.34
N ILE A 49 6.93 -1.94 -0.87
CA ILE A 49 5.87 -1.11 -0.33
C ILE A 49 5.64 -1.53 1.12
N GLN A 50 5.89 -0.63 2.05
CA GLN A 50 5.57 -0.79 3.46
C GLN A 50 4.14 -0.32 3.70
N LEU A 51 3.29 -1.27 4.06
CA LEU A 51 1.90 -1.06 4.44
C LEU A 51 1.79 -0.76 5.93
N SER A 52 0.84 0.11 6.22
CA SER A 52 0.33 0.36 7.56
C SER A 52 -1.11 -0.11 7.61
N ARG A 53 -1.48 -0.77 8.70
CA ARG A 53 -2.87 -1.12 8.98
C ARG A 53 -3.63 0.15 9.33
N ILE A 54 -4.76 0.32 8.66
CA ILE A 54 -5.68 1.42 8.89
C ILE A 54 -6.93 0.84 9.50
N PHE A 55 -7.36 1.41 10.62
CA PHE A 55 -8.62 1.07 11.25
C PHE A 55 -9.25 2.32 11.83
N TYR A 56 -10.52 2.20 12.17
CA TYR A 56 -11.35 3.33 12.52
C TYR A 56 -11.92 3.12 13.90
N VAL A 57 -11.72 4.09 14.79
CA VAL A 57 -12.32 4.08 16.12
C VAL A 57 -13.47 5.05 16.14
N ASN A 58 -14.64 4.59 16.55
CA ASN A 58 -15.80 5.43 16.73
C ASN A 58 -16.02 5.73 18.21
N TYR A 59 -16.20 7.01 18.52
CA TYR A 59 -16.46 7.50 19.87
C TYR A 59 -17.91 7.97 20.03
N ARG A 60 -18.51 7.68 21.18
CA ARG A 60 -19.86 8.12 21.52
C ARG A 60 -19.94 9.63 21.69
N THR A 61 -18.90 10.21 22.29
CA THR A 61 -18.74 11.66 22.47
C THR A 61 -17.61 12.16 21.60
N SER A 62 -17.75 13.37 21.04
CA SER A 62 -16.67 14.00 20.28
C SER A 62 -15.46 14.18 21.18
N ILE A 63 -14.32 13.62 20.78
CA ILE A 63 -13.06 13.92 21.43
C ILE A 63 -12.69 15.34 21.04
N GLU A 64 -12.77 16.27 21.99
CA GLU A 64 -12.10 17.56 21.85
C GLU A 64 -10.61 17.30 21.71
N ASN A 65 -9.93 18.05 20.83
CA ASN A 65 -8.52 17.92 20.41
C ASN A 65 -7.50 18.07 21.56
N ASN A 66 -7.64 17.32 22.64
CA ASN A 66 -6.83 17.38 23.82
C ASN A 66 -5.85 16.21 23.78
N ASN A 67 -4.69 16.49 23.19
CA ASN A 67 -3.39 15.97 23.61
C ASN A 67 -3.08 14.48 23.39
N THR A 68 -3.57 13.85 22.35
CA THR A 68 -2.98 12.58 21.89
C THR A 68 -2.41 12.76 20.49
N HIS A 69 -1.12 12.44 20.35
CA HIS A 69 -0.28 12.47 19.14
C HIS A 69 -0.81 11.70 17.92
N GLU A 70 -2.06 11.27 17.95
CA GLU A 70 -2.76 10.61 16.87
C GLU A 70 -3.37 11.68 15.98
N GLN A 71 -3.09 11.65 14.68
CA GLN A 71 -3.74 12.50 13.70
C GLN A 71 -5.23 12.13 13.63
N LEU A 72 -6.02 12.65 14.56
CA LEU A 72 -7.46 12.49 14.68
C LEU A 72 -8.12 13.25 13.52
N LYS A 73 -8.04 12.71 12.31
CA LYS A 73 -8.80 13.24 11.18
C LYS A 73 -10.24 12.79 11.35
N GLN A 74 -11.04 13.62 12.01
CA GLN A 74 -12.48 13.39 12.15
C GLN A 74 -13.08 13.26 10.74
N THR A 75 -13.59 12.08 10.43
CA THR A 75 -14.14 11.79 9.11
C THR A 75 -15.52 11.18 9.29
N GLN A 76 -16.54 11.73 8.65
CA GLN A 76 -17.82 11.07 8.55
C GLN A 76 -17.69 9.93 7.54
N ARG A 77 -17.89 8.69 7.99
CA ARG A 77 -17.89 7.52 7.11
C ARG A 77 -19.22 6.79 7.26
N SER A 78 -19.81 6.43 6.13
CA SER A 78 -20.90 5.46 6.09
C SER A 78 -20.29 4.07 6.22
N ILE A 79 -20.29 3.51 7.44
CA ILE A 79 -20.02 2.09 7.63
C ILE A 79 -21.30 1.34 7.26
N GLY A 80 -21.18 0.19 6.57
CA GLY A 80 -22.31 -0.56 6.03
C GLY A 80 -23.43 -0.82 7.06
N TYR A 81 -24.67 -0.80 6.55
CA TYR A 81 -25.98 -0.85 7.26
C TYR A 81 -26.28 0.33 8.20
N GLU A 82 -27.09 1.28 7.68
CA GLU A 82 -27.95 2.28 8.34
C GLU A 82 -27.37 3.18 9.47
N ARG A 83 -26.10 3.01 9.87
CA ARG A 83 -25.49 3.78 10.95
C ARG A 83 -24.51 4.81 10.43
N THR A 84 -24.86 6.08 10.63
CA THR A 84 -23.94 7.21 10.42
C THR A 84 -23.01 7.34 11.62
N VAL A 85 -21.71 7.27 11.36
CA VAL A 85 -20.70 7.46 12.39
C VAL A 85 -20.24 8.91 12.41
N ASN A 86 -20.53 9.61 13.51
CA ASN A 86 -20.34 11.06 13.61
C ASN A 86 -18.97 11.47 14.17
N ASN A 87 -18.37 10.62 15.02
CA ASN A 87 -17.08 10.88 15.67
C ASN A 87 -16.07 9.77 15.37
N CYS A 88 -15.84 9.54 14.08
CA CYS A 88 -14.87 8.54 13.63
C CYS A 88 -13.47 9.14 13.55
N SER A 89 -12.51 8.46 14.19
CA SER A 89 -11.08 8.76 14.05
C SER A 89 -10.35 7.66 13.33
N LYS A 90 -9.54 8.05 12.34
CA LYS A 90 -8.64 7.15 11.61
C LYS A 90 -7.35 6.95 12.42
N ARG A 91 -6.95 5.71 12.65
CA ARG A 91 -5.62 5.35 13.18
C ARG A 91 -4.82 4.61 12.10
N VAL A 92 -3.52 4.89 12.04
CA VAL A 92 -2.58 4.30 11.08
C VAL A 92 -1.41 3.73 11.85
N ASN A 93 -1.27 2.40 11.83
CA ASN A 93 -0.21 1.71 12.56
C ASN A 93 0.62 0.88 11.59
N HIS A 94 1.95 0.94 11.71
CA HIS A 94 2.81 0.01 10.98
C HIS A 94 2.56 -1.41 11.48
N GLU A 95 2.45 -2.37 10.55
CA GLU A 95 2.09 -3.74 10.90
C GLU A 95 3.10 -4.39 11.86
N ASN A 96 4.38 -4.00 11.78
CA ASN A 96 5.44 -4.47 12.68
C ASN A 96 5.13 -4.22 14.17
N HIS A 97 4.37 -3.18 14.48
CA HIS A 97 3.97 -2.83 15.84
C HIS A 97 2.53 -3.21 16.15
N PHE A 98 1.75 -3.67 15.16
CA PHE A 98 0.32 -3.94 15.34
C PHE A 98 0.06 -5.01 16.41
N ARG A 99 0.97 -5.98 16.56
CA ARG A 99 0.87 -7.01 17.60
C ARG A 99 0.89 -6.41 19.00
N ASP A 100 1.74 -5.43 19.24
CA ASP A 100 1.87 -4.75 20.54
C ASP A 100 0.64 -3.87 20.77
N TYR A 101 0.19 -3.15 19.73
CA TYR A 101 -1.00 -2.31 19.81
C TYR A 101 -2.31 -3.09 19.94
N TYR A 102 -2.34 -4.39 19.60
CA TYR A 102 -3.57 -5.18 19.69
C TYR A 102 -4.08 -5.23 21.13
N THR A 103 -3.21 -5.36 22.13
CA THR A 103 -3.60 -5.36 23.55
C THR A 103 -4.15 -4.01 23.98
N ASP A 104 -3.56 -2.92 23.49
CA ASP A 104 -4.02 -1.56 23.78
C ASP A 104 -5.40 -1.33 23.16
N ILE A 105 -5.62 -1.79 21.93
CA ILE A 105 -6.93 -1.72 21.26
C ILE A 105 -7.99 -2.52 22.01
N MET A 106 -7.66 -3.70 22.53
CA MET A 106 -8.60 -4.49 23.34
C MET A 106 -8.94 -3.79 24.67
N THR A 107 -7.97 -3.09 25.25
CA THR A 107 -8.18 -2.26 26.45
C THR A 107 -9.08 -1.06 26.13
N ASP A 108 -8.81 -0.38 25.01
CA ASP A 108 -9.63 0.70 24.47
C ASP A 108 -11.08 0.27 24.21
N LEU A 109 -11.31 -0.94 23.72
CA LEU A 109 -12.67 -1.49 23.53
C LEU A 109 -13.45 -1.66 24.84
N SER A 110 -12.76 -1.69 25.98
CA SER A 110 -13.41 -1.71 27.31
C SER A 110 -13.84 -0.30 27.77
N ASN A 111 -13.40 0.76 27.07
CA ASN A 111 -13.77 2.13 27.38
C ASN A 111 -15.23 2.40 26.96
N PRO A 112 -16.11 2.85 27.87
CA PRO A 112 -17.52 3.13 27.55
C PRO A 112 -17.70 4.25 26.52
N ASN A 113 -16.72 5.14 26.35
CA ASN A 113 -16.75 6.18 25.33
C ASN A 113 -16.48 5.64 23.91
N ILE A 114 -15.89 4.45 23.78
CA ILE A 114 -15.68 3.81 22.47
C ILE A 114 -16.93 3.01 22.12
N GLU A 115 -17.54 3.34 20.99
CA GLU A 115 -18.68 2.58 20.47
C GLU A 115 -18.20 1.30 19.77
N GLY A 116 -17.09 1.38 19.05
CA GLY A 116 -16.50 0.25 18.37
C GLY A 116 -15.29 0.60 17.51
N VAL A 117 -14.60 -0.44 17.07
CA VAL A 117 -13.46 -0.38 16.16
C VAL A 117 -13.82 -1.09 14.86
N TYR A 118 -13.62 -0.41 13.73
CA TYR A 118 -14.01 -0.89 12.40
C TYR A 118 -12.78 -1.12 11.50
N GLU A 119 -12.93 -2.03 10.54
CA GLU A 119 -11.93 -2.39 9.51
C GLU A 119 -10.60 -2.94 10.07
N MET A 120 -10.51 -3.23 11.37
CA MET A 120 -9.30 -3.78 12.00
C MET A 120 -8.84 -5.10 11.37
N ASN A 121 -9.80 -5.94 10.94
CA ASN A 121 -9.53 -7.27 10.38
C ASN A 121 -9.37 -7.28 8.85
N VAL A 122 -9.24 -6.12 8.20
CA VAL A 122 -9.02 -6.08 6.75
C VAL A 122 -7.62 -6.64 6.43
N PRO A 123 -7.51 -7.63 5.53
CA PRO A 123 -6.22 -8.14 5.07
C PRO A 123 -5.41 -7.05 4.34
N LEU A 124 -4.09 -7.02 4.57
CA LEU A 124 -3.22 -5.98 4.02
C LEU A 124 -3.10 -6.05 2.50
N ASP A 125 -3.05 -7.25 1.94
CA ASP A 125 -3.06 -7.51 0.51
C ASP A 125 -4.34 -6.98 -0.15
N PHE A 126 -5.50 -7.22 0.47
CA PHE A 126 -6.76 -6.67 -0.02
C PHE A 126 -6.76 -5.13 0.03
N HIS A 127 -6.29 -4.55 1.14
CA HIS A 127 -6.19 -3.09 1.28
C HIS A 127 -5.24 -2.47 0.25
N LEU A 128 -4.11 -3.13 -0.02
CA LEU A 128 -3.14 -2.73 -1.04
C LEU A 128 -3.80 -2.72 -2.43
N LEU A 129 -4.48 -3.81 -2.80
CA LEU A 129 -5.12 -3.98 -4.09
C LEU A 129 -6.24 -2.96 -4.32
N ILE A 130 -7.12 -2.77 -3.35
CA ILE A 130 -8.27 -1.87 -3.51
C ILE A 130 -7.87 -0.40 -3.55
N THR A 131 -6.75 -0.04 -2.92
CA THR A 131 -6.34 1.36 -2.79
C THR A 131 -5.34 1.80 -3.87
N LEU A 132 -4.34 0.97 -4.21
CA LEU A 132 -3.35 1.30 -5.25
C LEU A 132 -3.70 0.77 -6.63
N GLY A 133 -4.52 -0.28 -6.71
CA GLY A 133 -4.97 -0.85 -7.98
C GLY A 133 -3.81 -1.31 -8.88
N CYS A 134 -3.92 -0.98 -10.17
CA CYS A 134 -2.95 -1.39 -11.20
C CYS A 134 -2.09 -0.25 -11.74
N ILE A 135 -2.44 1.01 -11.45
CA ILE A 135 -1.66 2.18 -11.86
C ILE A 135 -1.51 3.09 -10.64
N CYS A 136 -0.26 3.44 -10.32
CA CYS A 136 0.02 4.37 -9.23
C CYS A 136 1.16 5.33 -9.58
N SER A 137 1.32 6.37 -8.79
CA SER A 137 2.50 7.24 -8.80
C SER A 137 2.92 7.63 -7.40
N VAL A 138 4.13 8.14 -7.26
CA VAL A 138 4.54 8.80 -6.02
C VAL A 138 3.82 10.14 -5.93
N ARG A 139 3.19 10.40 -4.78
CA ARG A 139 2.51 11.67 -4.53
C ARG A 139 3.52 12.82 -4.55
N LYS A 140 3.22 13.86 -5.32
CA LYS A 140 4.12 15.03 -5.51
C LYS A 140 4.38 15.82 -4.23
N GLU A 141 3.45 15.77 -3.28
CA GLU A 141 3.49 16.55 -2.03
C GLU A 141 4.47 15.96 -0.99
N GLN A 142 4.88 14.71 -1.13
CA GLN A 142 5.82 14.07 -0.20
C GLN A 142 7.25 14.15 -0.74
N HIS A 143 8.02 15.09 -0.19
CA HIS A 143 9.47 15.14 -0.42
C HIS A 143 10.15 13.94 0.27
N ARG A 144 10.54 12.95 -0.52
CA ARG A 144 11.39 11.87 -0.03
C ARG A 144 12.78 12.38 0.27
N THR A 145 13.22 12.21 1.51
CA THR A 145 14.60 12.45 1.94
C THR A 145 15.56 11.41 1.38
N ASN A 146 15.09 10.19 1.12
CA ASN A 146 15.90 9.09 0.60
C ASN A 146 15.38 8.56 -0.75
N ILE A 147 15.64 9.32 -1.82
CA ILE A 147 15.26 9.00 -3.21
C ILE A 147 15.91 7.68 -3.67
N LEU A 148 17.08 7.32 -3.13
CA LEU A 148 17.80 6.09 -3.53
C LEU A 148 17.20 4.81 -2.94
N SER A 149 16.29 4.93 -1.98
CA SER A 149 15.61 3.78 -1.38
C SER A 149 14.44 3.34 -2.25
N ASN A 150 14.42 2.06 -2.63
CA ASN A 150 13.27 1.43 -3.31
C ASN A 150 12.16 1.01 -2.34
N LEU A 151 12.22 1.44 -1.07
CA LEU A 151 11.18 1.22 -0.07
C LEU A 151 10.25 2.43 -0.01
N TYR A 152 8.99 2.20 -0.33
CA TYR A 152 7.89 3.17 -0.39
C TYR A 152 6.94 2.93 0.78
N GLN A 153 6.63 3.97 1.57
CA GLN A 153 5.49 3.93 2.47
C GLN A 153 4.21 4.00 1.64
N PHE A 154 3.20 3.27 2.06
CA PHE A 154 1.93 3.21 1.34
C PHE A 154 1.28 4.58 1.15
N ASP A 155 1.34 5.46 2.16
CA ASP A 155 0.77 6.81 2.09
C ASP A 155 1.52 7.74 1.10
N GLU A 156 2.70 7.32 0.62
CA GLU A 156 3.48 8.05 -0.38
C GLU A 156 3.07 7.74 -1.82
N LEU A 157 2.22 6.72 -1.99
CA LEU A 157 1.73 6.27 -3.28
C LEU A 157 0.27 6.68 -3.45
N GLU A 158 -0.12 7.02 -4.67
CA GLU A 158 -1.49 7.34 -5.03
C GLU A 158 -1.92 6.54 -6.26
N PHE A 159 -3.16 6.06 -6.24
CA PHE A 159 -3.78 5.44 -7.40
C PHE A 159 -4.07 6.48 -8.47
N LEU A 160 -3.85 6.09 -9.73
CA LEU A 160 -4.22 6.87 -10.89
C LEU A 160 -5.31 6.17 -11.68
N SER A 161 -6.33 6.93 -12.06
CA SER A 161 -7.46 6.41 -12.83
C SER A 161 -7.02 5.93 -14.21
N LEU A 162 -7.65 4.85 -14.69
CA LEU A 162 -7.47 4.33 -16.07
C LEU A 162 -7.83 5.36 -17.14
N SER A 163 -8.65 6.36 -16.80
CA SER A 163 -8.96 7.48 -17.70
C SER A 163 -7.73 8.36 -17.96
N GLU A 164 -6.79 8.43 -17.00
CA GLU A 164 -5.56 9.22 -17.15
C GLU A 164 -4.45 8.46 -17.86
N GLN A 165 -4.43 7.13 -17.76
CA GLN A 165 -3.43 6.27 -18.37
C GLN A 165 -4.00 4.88 -18.66
N LYS A 166 -3.84 4.41 -19.90
CA LYS A 166 -4.19 3.01 -20.24
C LYS A 166 -3.18 2.06 -19.61
N TYR A 167 -3.70 0.99 -19.02
CA TYR A 167 -2.89 -0.09 -18.43
C TYR A 167 -2.40 -1.07 -19.51
N LEU A 168 -1.11 -1.43 -19.47
CA LEU A 168 -0.47 -2.45 -20.32
C LEU A 168 -0.91 -2.43 -21.78
N GLN A 169 -0.62 -1.33 -22.49
CA GLN A 169 -0.92 -1.25 -23.92
C GLN A 169 -0.18 -2.33 -24.71
N THR A 170 -0.79 -2.80 -25.80
CA THR A 170 -0.20 -3.80 -26.69
C THR A 170 1.20 -3.39 -27.15
N GLY A 171 2.16 -4.31 -27.03
CA GLY A 171 3.56 -4.08 -27.42
C GLY A 171 4.44 -3.47 -26.33
N THR A 172 3.93 -3.23 -25.11
CA THR A 172 4.75 -2.72 -24.01
C THR A 172 5.59 -3.82 -23.33
N LEU A 173 5.11 -5.07 -23.36
CA LEU A 173 5.79 -6.22 -22.77
C LEU A 173 6.21 -7.22 -23.85
N GLN A 174 7.43 -7.74 -23.70
CA GLN A 174 7.89 -8.92 -24.42
C GLN A 174 7.56 -10.15 -23.58
N CYS A 175 6.65 -10.98 -24.08
CA CYS A 175 6.26 -12.21 -23.40
C CYS A 175 7.08 -13.38 -23.94
N ILE A 176 7.64 -14.17 -23.02
CA ILE A 176 8.19 -15.49 -23.34
C ILE A 176 7.11 -16.50 -22.97
N TYR A 177 6.74 -17.34 -23.93
CA TYR A 177 5.79 -18.43 -23.71
C TYR A 177 6.57 -19.69 -23.39
N LEU A 178 6.27 -20.30 -22.25
CA LEU A 178 6.87 -21.56 -21.82
C LEU A 178 5.81 -22.66 -21.96
N TYR A 179 6.08 -23.67 -22.78
CA TYR A 179 5.18 -24.81 -22.94
C TYR A 179 5.66 -25.98 -22.08
N ILE A 180 4.82 -26.41 -21.14
CA ILE A 180 5.09 -27.55 -20.27
C ILE A 180 4.20 -28.71 -20.69
N HIS A 181 4.81 -29.81 -21.13
CA HIS A 181 4.11 -31.06 -21.43
C HIS A 181 4.67 -32.20 -20.60
N GLN A 182 3.79 -33.07 -20.10
CA GLN A 182 4.17 -34.23 -19.30
C GLN A 182 3.81 -35.51 -20.06
N ASP A 183 4.83 -36.33 -20.34
CA ASP A 183 4.64 -37.67 -20.91
C ASP A 183 5.39 -38.71 -20.07
N ASN A 184 4.69 -39.79 -19.69
CA ASN A 184 5.23 -40.90 -18.90
C ASN A 184 6.07 -40.48 -17.68
N GLY A 185 5.60 -39.47 -16.93
CA GLY A 185 6.27 -38.97 -15.73
C GLY A 185 7.49 -38.08 -15.98
N LYS A 186 7.84 -37.79 -17.24
CA LYS A 186 8.88 -36.83 -17.61
C LYS A 186 8.26 -35.49 -17.98
N LEU A 187 8.84 -34.42 -17.42
CA LEU A 187 8.45 -33.04 -17.68
C LEU A 187 9.32 -32.50 -18.82
N PHE A 188 8.68 -32.06 -19.90
CA PHE A 188 9.35 -31.38 -21.01
C PHE A 188 8.96 -29.90 -20.98
N ILE A 189 9.97 -29.04 -21.06
CA ILE A 189 9.82 -27.59 -21.11
C ILE A 189 10.37 -27.14 -22.46
N THR A 190 9.52 -26.58 -23.32
CA THR A 190 9.89 -26.06 -24.66
C THR A 190 9.52 -24.59 -24.78
#